data_AF-A0A180G429-F1
#
_entry.id   AF-A0A180G429-F1
#
_cell.length_a   1.000
_cell.length_b   1.000
_cell.length_c   1.000
_cell.angle_alpha   90.00
_cell.angle_beta   90.00
_cell.angle_gamma   90.00
#
_symmetry.space_group_name_H-M   'P 1'
#
loop_
_entity.id
_entity.type
_entity.pdbx_description
1 polymer ?
#
loop_
_entity_poly.entity_id
_entity_poly.type
_entity_poly.pdbx_seq_one_letter_code
_entity_poly.pdbx_strand_id
1 'polypeptide(L)'
;MFHSSKLPITITTSGARQPKQRNNRNRTAAAFIRLASSFVPSTTQTEPLPKPPSTNWFTTHPALSDSFSHLDSLIHRSRQNLHAIQILKRYSASPDFTGTGIRSKWLKWKMLDQSQTESSHQLFNLLWSNQIKWHQLPTMSILVQANENRPLRMIEYNHLIDKLNELKALKKYLIMAKSLQLTTSSNLEEINELDAKIENELLKYSIPETQASLTKRQAIERDHLGRFHGMGRKKESTARAWMIEVKIPDTQLSSNEPSSSSGESSSASTEPLVLPDQSAPASEEKQITSNPDLPLGQIIINGRSIVDYFHTPRQRATAIRALEITNCIGHYNIHLLVHGGGKMGQAAAASHAIANCLLKALNEAGKTDGTAKERFAKKLLLKSQLTLRDPRVVERKKTGKPGAKSSYRWVKR
;
A
#
# COMPACT_ATOMS: atom_id res chain seq x y z
N MET A 1 50.92 -30.46 -34.23
CA MET A 1 49.63 -31.12 -34.48
C MET A 1 48.55 -30.05 -34.65
N PHE A 2 47.89 -30.05 -35.82
CA PHE A 2 46.62 -29.40 -36.22
C PHE A 2 46.50 -27.86 -36.09
N HIS A 3 46.69 -27.09 -37.17
CA HIS A 3 45.72 -26.69 -38.21
C HIS A 3 44.44 -26.01 -37.70
N SER A 4 44.40 -24.67 -37.79
CA SER A 4 43.19 -23.87 -37.63
C SER A 4 42.43 -23.78 -38.96
N SER A 5 41.16 -24.17 -38.95
CA SER A 5 40.25 -24.05 -40.08
C SER A 5 39.26 -22.89 -39.89
N LYS A 6 39.04 -22.25 -41.03
CA LYS A 6 38.12 -21.18 -41.46
C LYS A 6 36.73 -21.17 -40.79
N LEU A 7 36.08 -20.00 -40.75
CA LEU A 7 34.96 -19.65 -41.66
C LEU A 7 34.44 -18.21 -41.41
N PRO A 8 34.20 -17.40 -42.47
CA PRO A 8 33.47 -16.14 -42.40
C PRO A 8 32.02 -16.23 -42.95
N ILE A 9 31.22 -15.32 -42.40
CA ILE A 9 29.93 -14.72 -42.77
C ILE A 9 29.41 -14.99 -44.20
N THR A 10 28.15 -15.44 -44.31
CA THR A 10 27.35 -15.43 -45.55
C THR A 10 26.03 -14.69 -45.35
N ILE A 11 25.81 -13.69 -46.21
CA ILE A 11 24.56 -12.96 -46.42
C ILE A 11 23.82 -13.66 -47.57
N THR A 12 22.56 -14.05 -47.37
CA THR A 12 21.73 -14.66 -48.41
C THR A 12 20.77 -13.63 -49.02
N THR A 13 20.94 -13.38 -50.32
CA THR A 13 20.10 -12.52 -51.17
C THR A 13 19.24 -13.38 -52.11
N SER A 14 17.98 -12.97 -52.27
CA SER A 14 17.06 -13.14 -53.42
C SER A 14 17.18 -14.36 -54.36
N GLY A 15 16.14 -15.20 -54.38
CA GLY A 15 15.85 -16.14 -55.46
C GLY A 15 14.58 -15.74 -56.23
N ALA A 16 14.77 -15.26 -57.46
CA ALA A 16 13.72 -15.01 -58.44
C ALA A 16 13.19 -16.34 -59.05
N ARG A 17 11.87 -16.46 -59.26
CA ARG A 17 11.26 -17.58 -60.00
C ARG A 17 10.90 -17.15 -61.43
N GLN A 18 11.40 -17.91 -62.39
CA GLN A 18 11.19 -17.83 -63.84
C GLN A 18 9.80 -18.37 -64.27
N PRO A 19 9.26 -17.96 -65.44
CA PRO A 19 7.93 -18.34 -65.92
C PRO A 19 7.93 -19.66 -66.71
N LYS A 20 6.78 -20.37 -66.71
CA LYS A 20 6.54 -21.58 -67.51
C LYS A 20 5.77 -21.28 -68.81
N GLN A 21 6.11 -22.05 -69.83
CA GLN A 21 5.91 -21.86 -71.27
C GLN A 21 4.46 -21.96 -71.76
N ARG A 22 4.17 -21.27 -72.86
CA ARG A 22 2.92 -21.36 -73.63
C ARG A 22 3.23 -21.88 -75.04
N ASN A 23 2.71 -23.06 -75.37
CA ASN A 23 2.84 -23.70 -76.68
C ASN A 23 1.87 -23.07 -77.70
N ASN A 24 2.41 -22.73 -78.87
CA ASN A 24 1.66 -22.31 -80.05
C ASN A 24 1.17 -23.52 -80.85
N ARG A 25 -0.13 -23.56 -81.15
CA ARG A 25 -0.66 -24.22 -82.35
C ARG A 25 -1.68 -23.30 -83.01
N ASN A 26 -1.35 -22.86 -84.21
CA ASN A 26 -2.22 -22.14 -85.14
C ASN A 26 -3.19 -23.11 -85.82
N ARG A 27 -4.44 -22.69 -86.06
CA ARG A 27 -5.21 -22.79 -87.33
C ARG A 27 -6.72 -22.57 -87.07
N THR A 28 -7.25 -21.40 -87.48
CA THR A 28 -8.08 -21.12 -88.68
C THR A 28 -9.59 -21.37 -88.50
N ALA A 29 -10.34 -20.25 -88.60
CA ALA A 29 -11.69 -20.02 -89.13
C ALA A 29 -12.78 -21.10 -89.01
N ALA A 30 -13.90 -20.76 -88.36
CA ALA A 30 -15.26 -20.99 -88.88
C ALA A 30 -16.35 -20.34 -88.00
N ALA A 31 -17.31 -19.72 -88.71
CA ALA A 31 -18.75 -19.64 -88.45
C ALA A 31 -19.30 -18.95 -87.19
N PHE A 32 -19.97 -17.81 -87.45
CA PHE A 32 -21.05 -17.28 -86.62
C PHE A 32 -22.16 -18.33 -86.44
N ILE A 33 -22.45 -18.70 -85.20
CA ILE A 33 -23.72 -19.31 -84.81
C ILE A 33 -24.30 -18.46 -83.69
N ARG A 34 -25.36 -17.71 -83.99
CA ARG A 34 -26.20 -17.05 -82.99
C ARG A 34 -27.03 -18.13 -82.29
N LEU A 35 -26.59 -18.62 -81.14
CA LEU A 35 -27.48 -19.29 -80.19
C LEU A 35 -28.11 -18.23 -79.29
N ALA A 36 -29.41 -18.02 -79.48
CA ALA A 36 -30.25 -17.35 -78.50
C ALA A 36 -30.19 -18.16 -77.19
N SER A 37 -29.47 -17.64 -76.20
CA SER A 37 -29.57 -18.12 -74.83
C SER A 37 -30.24 -17.02 -74.01
N SER A 38 -31.40 -17.36 -73.47
CA SER A 38 -32.11 -16.57 -72.48
C SER A 38 -31.26 -16.50 -71.20
N PHE A 39 -30.37 -15.52 -71.13
CA PHE A 39 -29.59 -15.24 -69.93
C PHE A 39 -30.50 -14.55 -68.92
N VAL A 40 -31.10 -15.34 -68.02
CA VAL A 40 -31.65 -14.82 -66.78
C VAL A 40 -30.45 -14.44 -65.91
N PRO A 41 -30.26 -13.17 -65.50
CA PRO A 41 -29.17 -12.83 -64.61
C PRO A 41 -29.44 -13.52 -63.28
N SER A 42 -28.68 -14.59 -63.00
CA SER A 42 -28.59 -15.12 -61.65
C SER A 42 -28.10 -13.99 -60.76
N THR A 43 -28.84 -13.73 -59.68
CA THR A 43 -28.44 -12.77 -58.65
C THR A 43 -27.09 -13.24 -58.09
N THR A 44 -26.01 -12.68 -58.60
CA THR A 44 -24.68 -12.87 -58.03
C THR A 44 -24.75 -12.31 -56.62
N GLN A 45 -24.79 -13.20 -55.62
CA GLN A 45 -24.58 -12.80 -54.24
C GLN A 45 -23.18 -12.18 -54.21
N THR A 46 -23.14 -10.85 -54.16
CA THR A 46 -21.90 -10.10 -54.05
C THR A 46 -21.33 -10.42 -52.67
N GLU A 47 -20.18 -11.10 -52.64
CA GLU A 47 -19.50 -11.31 -51.36
C GLU A 47 -19.26 -9.93 -50.71
N PRO A 48 -19.68 -9.74 -49.46
CA PRO A 48 -19.54 -8.44 -48.81
C PRO A 48 -18.07 -8.09 -48.71
N LEU A 49 -17.69 -6.94 -49.28
CA LEU A 49 -16.34 -6.39 -49.17
C LEU A 49 -15.92 -6.35 -47.69
N PRO A 50 -14.70 -6.81 -47.35
CA PRO A 50 -14.21 -6.75 -45.98
C PRO A 50 -14.13 -5.28 -45.55
N LYS A 51 -14.93 -4.93 -44.54
CA LYS A 51 -14.91 -3.60 -43.90
C LYS A 51 -14.04 -3.65 -42.65
N PRO A 52 -13.33 -2.57 -42.31
CA PRO A 52 -12.59 -2.50 -41.06
C PRO A 52 -13.54 -2.64 -39.86
N PRO A 53 -13.07 -3.21 -38.74
CA PRO A 53 -13.91 -3.49 -37.57
C PRO A 53 -14.36 -2.21 -36.83
N SER A 54 -13.63 -1.10 -36.93
CA SER A 54 -13.98 0.15 -36.28
C SER A 54 -13.91 1.36 -37.21
N THR A 55 -14.65 2.41 -36.86
CA THR A 55 -14.67 3.67 -37.62
C THR A 55 -13.33 4.40 -37.53
N ASN A 56 -12.63 4.25 -36.40
CA ASN A 56 -11.35 4.88 -36.15
C ASN A 56 -10.16 4.06 -36.66
N TRP A 57 -10.40 3.05 -37.50
CA TRP A 57 -9.38 2.14 -38.03
C TRP A 57 -8.18 2.84 -38.67
N PHE A 58 -8.41 3.97 -39.36
CA PHE A 58 -7.38 4.73 -40.06
C PHE A 58 -6.70 5.81 -39.19
N THR A 59 -7.02 5.86 -37.89
CA THR A 59 -6.35 6.77 -36.96
C THR A 59 -4.97 6.24 -36.54
N THR A 60 -4.19 7.07 -35.88
CA THR A 60 -2.89 6.66 -35.31
C THR A 60 -3.01 5.59 -34.22
N HIS A 61 -4.15 5.58 -33.52
CA HIS A 61 -4.45 4.66 -32.43
C HIS A 61 -5.94 4.26 -32.47
N PRO A 62 -6.33 3.27 -33.29
CA PRO A 62 -7.72 2.87 -33.45
C PRO A 62 -8.37 2.45 -32.13
N ALA A 63 -7.74 1.56 -31.34
CA ALA A 63 -8.37 1.01 -30.14
C ALA A 63 -8.55 2.05 -29.02
N LEU A 64 -7.58 2.95 -28.89
CA LEU A 64 -7.63 4.07 -27.97
C LEU A 64 -8.67 5.11 -28.42
N SER A 65 -8.70 5.43 -29.71
CA SER A 65 -9.69 6.37 -30.26
C SER A 65 -11.11 5.83 -30.10
N ASP A 66 -11.30 4.52 -30.26
CA ASP A 66 -12.58 3.85 -29.99
C ASP A 66 -12.95 3.94 -28.51
N SER A 67 -11.97 3.73 -27.61
CA SER A 67 -12.16 3.92 -26.16
C SER A 67 -12.53 5.36 -25.80
N PHE A 68 -11.88 6.37 -26.40
CA PHE A 68 -12.25 7.78 -26.20
C PHE A 68 -13.62 8.12 -26.75
N SER A 69 -13.93 7.66 -27.96
CA SER A 69 -15.25 7.85 -28.56
C SER A 69 -16.34 7.24 -27.69
N HIS A 70 -16.08 6.06 -27.11
CA HIS A 70 -16.98 5.41 -26.17
C HIS A 70 -17.15 6.24 -24.89
N LEU A 71 -16.06 6.66 -24.23
CA LEU A 71 -16.11 7.48 -23.03
C LEU A 71 -16.82 8.82 -23.28
N ASP A 72 -16.54 9.49 -24.39
CA ASP A 72 -17.19 10.75 -24.78
C ASP A 72 -18.68 10.55 -25.03
N SER A 73 -19.09 9.44 -25.64
CA SER A 73 -20.51 9.13 -25.83
C SER A 73 -21.25 8.98 -24.49
N LEU A 74 -20.62 8.33 -23.50
CA LEU A 74 -21.18 8.18 -22.16
C LEU A 74 -21.24 9.51 -21.41
N ILE A 75 -20.18 10.31 -21.49
CA ILE A 75 -20.12 11.66 -20.92
C ILE A 75 -21.20 12.55 -21.53
N HIS A 76 -21.36 12.49 -22.85
CA HIS A 76 -22.35 13.28 -23.56
C HIS A 76 -23.78 12.88 -23.19
N ARG A 77 -24.11 11.60 -23.26
CA ARG A 77 -25.45 11.09 -22.96
C ARG A 77 -25.82 11.31 -21.49
N SER A 78 -24.88 11.13 -20.55
CA SER A 78 -25.13 11.43 -19.14
C SER A 78 -25.36 12.92 -18.88
N ARG A 79 -24.63 13.82 -19.55
CA ARG A 79 -24.88 15.27 -19.47
C ARG A 79 -26.23 15.66 -20.04
N GLN A 80 -26.61 15.12 -21.19
CA GLN A 80 -27.92 15.37 -21.79
C GLN A 80 -29.05 14.97 -20.84
N ASN A 81 -28.94 13.79 -20.22
CA ASN A 81 -29.95 13.30 -19.29
C ASN A 81 -30.01 14.14 -18.01
N LEU A 82 -28.86 14.49 -17.41
CA LEU A 82 -28.83 15.35 -16.23
C LEU A 82 -29.32 16.78 -16.51
N HIS A 83 -29.11 17.28 -17.73
CA HIS A 83 -29.68 18.55 -18.16
C HIS A 83 -31.20 18.46 -18.36
N ALA A 84 -31.72 17.37 -18.92
CA ALA A 84 -33.15 17.13 -19.06
C ALA A 84 -33.87 17.13 -17.69
N ILE A 85 -33.21 16.61 -16.65
CA ILE A 85 -33.69 16.61 -15.25
C ILE A 85 -33.43 17.95 -14.55
N GLN A 86 -32.82 18.93 -15.23
CA GLN A 86 -32.47 20.25 -14.70
C GLN A 86 -31.49 20.24 -13.50
N ILE A 87 -30.73 19.14 -13.32
CA ILE A 87 -29.71 19.03 -12.26
C ILE A 87 -28.44 19.80 -12.66
N LEU A 88 -28.05 19.71 -13.94
CA LEU A 88 -26.93 20.45 -14.50
C LEU A 88 -27.44 21.58 -15.39
N LYS A 89 -26.84 22.77 -15.28
CA LYS A 89 -26.99 23.81 -16.30
C LYS A 89 -26.30 23.37 -17.59
N ARG A 90 -26.89 23.74 -18.73
CA ARG A 90 -26.50 23.37 -20.11
C ARG A 90 -24.99 23.56 -20.28
N TYR A 91 -24.23 22.48 -20.03
CA TYR A 91 -22.78 22.35 -20.20
C TYR A 91 -21.82 22.96 -19.17
N SER A 92 -22.19 23.14 -17.89
CA SER A 92 -21.18 23.49 -16.87
C SER A 92 -21.23 22.65 -15.60
N ALA A 93 -20.31 21.69 -15.53
CA ALA A 93 -19.70 21.28 -14.27
C ALA A 93 -18.21 21.10 -14.54
N SER A 94 -17.38 21.82 -13.79
CA SER A 94 -15.97 21.51 -13.68
C SER A 94 -15.82 20.05 -13.18
N PRO A 95 -14.82 19.28 -13.64
CA PRO A 95 -14.53 17.94 -13.08
C PRO A 95 -14.37 17.99 -11.55
N ASP A 96 -14.02 19.15 -10.99
CA ASP A 96 -13.84 19.40 -9.56
C ASP A 96 -15.04 20.09 -8.88
N PHE A 97 -16.21 20.19 -9.54
CA PHE A 97 -17.39 20.78 -8.91
C PHE A 97 -17.90 19.86 -7.79
N THR A 98 -17.36 20.08 -6.59
CA THR A 98 -17.79 19.50 -5.32
C THR A 98 -19.01 20.28 -4.82
N GLY A 99 -20.15 20.11 -5.47
CA GLY A 99 -21.41 20.68 -5.02
C GLY A 99 -21.67 20.39 -3.54
N THR A 100 -21.85 21.44 -2.74
CA THR A 100 -22.25 21.50 -1.31
C THR A 100 -22.11 20.18 -0.53
N GLY A 101 -20.99 20.00 0.18
CA GLY A 101 -20.63 18.79 0.93
C GLY A 101 -21.59 18.34 2.05
N ILE A 102 -22.71 19.03 2.24
CA ILE A 102 -23.78 18.71 3.21
C ILE A 102 -24.78 17.70 2.62
N ARG A 103 -25.16 17.84 1.33
CA ARG A 103 -26.08 16.90 0.66
C ARG A 103 -25.43 15.56 0.33
N SER A 104 -24.12 15.55 0.11
CA SER A 104 -23.37 14.33 -0.19
C SER A 104 -23.24 13.40 1.03
N LYS A 105 -23.02 13.95 2.24
CA LYS A 105 -22.98 13.13 3.47
C LYS A 105 -24.33 12.50 3.81
N TRP A 106 -25.44 13.23 3.65
CA TRP A 106 -26.79 12.69 3.86
C TRP A 106 -27.14 11.60 2.82
N LEU A 107 -26.81 11.83 1.55
CA LEU A 107 -27.02 10.84 0.48
C LEU A 107 -26.22 9.56 0.73
N LYS A 108 -24.97 9.68 1.18
CA LYS A 108 -24.14 8.54 1.61
C LYS A 108 -24.81 7.73 2.72
N TRP A 109 -25.41 8.40 3.70
CA TRP A 109 -26.08 7.74 4.82
C TRP A 109 -27.36 7.02 4.37
N LYS A 110 -28.20 7.67 3.54
CA LYS A 110 -29.45 7.08 2.99
C LYS A 110 -29.19 5.85 2.11
N MET A 111 -28.10 5.83 1.34
CA MET A 111 -27.77 4.70 0.46
C MET A 111 -27.17 3.51 1.21
N LEU A 112 -26.44 3.75 2.30
CA LEU A 112 -25.90 2.68 3.16
C LEU A 112 -27.02 1.81 3.77
N ASP A 113 -28.20 2.40 3.95
CA ASP A 113 -29.40 1.75 4.50
C ASP A 113 -30.16 0.90 3.45
N GLN A 114 -29.95 1.16 2.15
CA GLN A 114 -30.71 0.54 1.05
C GLN A 114 -29.95 -0.56 0.28
N SER A 115 -28.62 -0.58 0.31
CA SER A 115 -27.84 -1.64 -0.34
C SER A 115 -27.69 -2.84 0.60
N GLN A 116 -28.42 -3.93 0.35
CA GLN A 116 -28.16 -5.25 0.95
C GLN A 116 -27.50 -6.23 -0.04
N THR A 117 -27.16 -5.80 -1.27
CA THR A 117 -26.59 -6.66 -2.31
C THR A 117 -25.09 -6.45 -2.50
N GLU A 118 -24.29 -7.52 -2.39
CA GLU A 118 -22.81 -7.50 -2.33
C GLU A 118 -22.11 -6.75 -3.48
N SER A 119 -22.65 -6.78 -4.70
CA SER A 119 -22.09 -6.08 -5.86
C SER A 119 -22.26 -4.56 -5.78
N SER A 120 -23.43 -4.09 -5.33
CA SER A 120 -23.71 -2.67 -5.14
C SER A 120 -22.81 -2.05 -4.07
N HIS A 121 -22.39 -2.85 -3.07
CA HIS A 121 -21.46 -2.41 -2.03
C HIS A 121 -20.05 -2.06 -2.58
N GLN A 122 -19.54 -2.78 -3.59
CA GLN A 122 -18.18 -2.54 -4.10
C GLN A 122 -18.08 -1.17 -4.77
N LEU A 123 -18.99 -0.85 -5.70
CA LEU A 123 -18.94 0.44 -6.38
C LEU A 123 -19.41 1.59 -5.49
N PHE A 124 -20.39 1.37 -4.61
CA PHE A 124 -20.77 2.35 -3.58
C PHE A 124 -19.58 2.71 -2.68
N ASN A 125 -18.85 1.71 -2.20
CA ASN A 125 -17.60 1.91 -1.46
C ASN A 125 -16.58 2.65 -2.32
N LEU A 126 -16.41 2.33 -3.60
CA LEU A 126 -15.46 3.04 -4.47
C LEU A 126 -15.83 4.51 -4.73
N LEU A 127 -17.11 4.84 -4.88
CA LEU A 127 -17.58 6.22 -5.13
C LEU A 127 -17.50 7.11 -3.88
N TRP A 128 -17.76 6.52 -2.70
CA TRP A 128 -17.91 7.22 -1.42
C TRP A 128 -16.78 6.99 -0.42
N SER A 129 -15.89 6.03 -0.69
CA SER A 129 -14.54 5.98 -0.13
C SER A 129 -13.70 6.95 -0.96
N ASN A 130 -12.95 7.80 -0.26
CA ASN A 130 -12.13 8.80 -0.93
C ASN A 130 -11.08 8.10 -1.80
N GLN A 131 -11.21 8.29 -3.13
CA GLN A 131 -10.26 7.97 -4.20
C GLN A 131 -10.34 6.55 -4.81
N ILE A 132 -11.25 6.34 -5.77
CA ILE A 132 -11.04 5.34 -6.84
C ILE A 132 -9.62 5.53 -7.39
N LYS A 133 -8.80 4.48 -7.30
CA LYS A 133 -7.44 4.48 -7.86
C LYS A 133 -7.49 3.82 -9.22
N TRP A 134 -7.09 4.57 -10.24
CA TRP A 134 -6.91 4.06 -11.59
C TRP A 134 -5.64 3.21 -11.68
N HIS A 135 -5.64 2.25 -12.60
CA HIS A 135 -4.43 1.50 -12.96
C HIS A 135 -3.28 2.42 -13.40
N GLN A 136 -2.04 1.99 -13.19
CA GLN A 136 -0.85 2.69 -13.67
C GLN A 136 -0.73 2.60 -15.21
N LEU A 137 0.03 3.52 -15.82
CA LEU A 137 0.21 3.62 -17.27
C LEU A 137 0.52 2.28 -17.98
N PRO A 138 1.42 1.40 -17.49
CA PRO A 138 1.71 0.15 -18.17
C PRO A 138 0.50 -0.79 -18.26
N THR A 139 -0.25 -0.92 -17.16
CA THR A 139 -1.46 -1.74 -17.12
C THR A 139 -2.57 -1.11 -17.95
N MET A 140 -2.72 0.22 -17.88
CA MET A 140 -3.71 0.96 -18.67
C MET A 140 -3.45 0.82 -20.17
N SER A 141 -2.18 0.86 -20.59
CA SER A 141 -1.77 0.62 -21.97
C SER A 141 -2.23 -0.75 -22.46
N ILE A 142 -2.03 -1.80 -21.67
CA ILE A 142 -2.48 -3.17 -22.01
C ILE A 142 -4.01 -3.24 -22.12
N LEU A 143 -4.73 -2.62 -21.19
CA LEU A 143 -6.20 -2.65 -21.16
C LEU A 143 -6.86 -1.97 -22.37
N VAL A 144 -6.26 -0.88 -22.85
CA VAL A 144 -6.80 -0.07 -23.95
C VAL A 144 -6.35 -0.60 -25.31
N GLN A 145 -5.11 -1.06 -25.42
CA GLN A 145 -4.44 -1.34 -26.70
C GLN A 145 -4.37 -2.82 -27.02
N ALA A 146 -5.41 -3.60 -26.72
CA ALA A 146 -5.39 -5.06 -26.75
C ALA A 146 -4.81 -5.71 -28.04
N ASN A 147 -4.65 -4.97 -29.14
CA ASN A 147 -4.05 -5.43 -30.41
C ASN A 147 -2.98 -4.50 -31.02
N GLU A 148 -2.56 -3.42 -30.34
CA GLU A 148 -1.55 -2.50 -30.86
C GLU A 148 -0.20 -2.75 -30.16
N ASN A 149 0.85 -3.07 -30.94
CA ASN A 149 2.22 -3.30 -30.42
C ASN A 149 2.94 -2.01 -29.96
N ARG A 150 2.21 -0.98 -29.56
CA ARG A 150 2.77 0.33 -29.20
C ARG A 150 2.26 0.75 -27.83
N PRO A 151 3.13 1.12 -26.88
CA PRO A 151 2.67 1.57 -25.58
C PRO A 151 1.99 2.95 -25.62
N LEU A 152 1.11 3.19 -24.65
CA LEU A 152 0.39 4.44 -24.45
C LEU A 152 1.36 5.56 -24.04
N ARG A 153 1.22 6.75 -24.64
CA ARG A 153 1.99 7.93 -24.23
C ARG A 153 1.41 8.54 -22.94
N MET A 154 2.24 9.22 -22.16
CA MET A 154 1.80 9.87 -20.92
C MET A 154 0.68 10.90 -21.15
N ILE A 155 0.70 11.62 -22.28
CA ILE A 155 -0.33 12.61 -22.63
C ILE A 155 -1.69 11.92 -22.87
N GLU A 156 -1.67 10.81 -23.61
CA GLU A 156 -2.87 10.00 -23.89
C GLU A 156 -3.43 9.38 -22.61
N TYR A 157 -2.55 8.89 -21.74
CA TYR A 157 -2.91 8.39 -20.42
C TYR A 157 -3.56 9.45 -19.53
N ASN A 158 -2.98 10.65 -19.45
CA ASN A 158 -3.57 11.75 -18.67
C ASN A 158 -4.95 12.12 -19.22
N HIS A 159 -5.09 12.21 -20.54
CA HIS A 159 -6.37 12.49 -21.17
C HIS A 159 -7.43 11.42 -20.83
N LEU A 160 -7.03 10.14 -20.84
CA LEU A 160 -7.89 9.03 -20.43
C LEU A 160 -8.35 9.18 -18.97
N ILE A 161 -7.42 9.50 -18.06
CA ILE A 161 -7.75 9.72 -16.65
C ILE A 161 -8.72 10.89 -16.48
N ASP A 162 -8.53 11.99 -17.21
CA ASP A 162 -9.39 13.16 -17.13
C ASP A 162 -10.84 12.79 -17.52
N LYS A 163 -11.01 12.01 -18.60
CA LYS A 163 -12.31 11.48 -19.03
C LYS A 163 -12.92 10.53 -17.99
N LEU A 164 -12.12 9.64 -17.40
CA LEU A 164 -12.59 8.75 -16.33
C LEU A 164 -13.02 9.52 -15.06
N ASN A 165 -12.30 10.57 -14.70
CA ASN A 165 -12.64 11.42 -13.56
C ASN A 165 -13.92 12.23 -13.83
N GLU A 166 -14.09 12.73 -15.05
CA GLU A 166 -15.32 13.39 -15.50
C GLU A 166 -16.53 12.43 -15.42
N LEU A 167 -16.38 11.21 -15.96
CA LEU A 167 -17.42 10.18 -15.92
C LEU A 167 -17.75 9.75 -14.48
N LYS A 168 -16.73 9.63 -13.61
CA LYS A 168 -16.90 9.40 -12.17
C LYS A 168 -17.69 10.52 -11.49
N ALA A 169 -17.46 11.79 -11.85
CA ALA A 169 -18.23 12.91 -11.29
C ALA A 169 -19.70 12.83 -11.74
N LEU A 170 -19.95 12.54 -13.01
CA LEU A 170 -21.29 12.39 -13.58
C LEU A 170 -22.08 11.24 -12.93
N LYS A 171 -21.42 10.12 -12.62
CA LYS A 171 -22.05 9.00 -11.89
C LYS A 171 -22.64 9.43 -10.55
N LYS A 172 -21.96 10.30 -9.79
CA LYS A 172 -22.47 10.81 -8.51
C LYS A 172 -23.77 11.60 -8.68
N TYR A 173 -23.88 12.38 -9.75
CA TYR A 173 -25.10 13.12 -10.07
C TYR A 173 -26.23 12.22 -10.52
N LEU A 174 -25.96 11.17 -11.29
CA LEU A 174 -26.97 10.17 -11.68
C LEU A 174 -27.55 9.45 -10.46
N ILE A 175 -26.68 9.08 -9.51
CA ILE A 175 -27.08 8.50 -8.23
C ILE A 175 -27.97 9.46 -7.43
N MET A 176 -27.59 10.75 -7.38
CA MET A 176 -28.41 11.78 -6.74
C MET A 176 -29.77 11.93 -7.42
N ALA A 177 -29.82 11.94 -8.75
CA ALA A 177 -31.06 12.04 -9.53
C ALA A 177 -32.02 10.89 -9.20
N LYS A 178 -31.50 9.65 -9.18
CA LYS A 178 -32.25 8.44 -8.82
C LYS A 178 -32.81 8.52 -7.39
N SER A 179 -32.01 9.00 -6.45
CA SER A 179 -32.39 9.10 -5.03
C SER A 179 -33.50 10.12 -4.74
N LEU A 180 -33.62 11.15 -5.59
CA LEU A 180 -34.59 12.23 -5.47
C LEU A 180 -35.88 11.96 -6.27
N GLN A 181 -35.94 10.86 -7.04
CA GLN A 181 -37.09 10.47 -7.85
C GLN A 181 -37.61 11.58 -8.78
N LEU A 182 -36.71 12.47 -9.25
CA LEU A 182 -37.05 13.64 -10.10
C LEU A 182 -37.39 13.26 -11.56
N THR A 183 -37.55 11.97 -11.85
CA THR A 183 -37.54 11.43 -13.21
C THR A 183 -38.89 10.81 -13.60
N THR A 184 -39.37 11.14 -14.80
CA THR A 184 -40.46 10.42 -15.48
C THR A 184 -40.11 8.93 -15.67
N SER A 185 -41.11 8.05 -15.73
CA SER A 185 -40.92 6.59 -15.88
C SER A 185 -40.05 6.20 -17.08
N SER A 186 -40.23 6.82 -18.25
CA SER A 186 -39.41 6.55 -19.44
C SER A 186 -37.94 6.96 -19.26
N ASN A 187 -37.70 8.11 -18.63
CA ASN A 187 -36.35 8.62 -18.41
C ASN A 187 -35.59 7.79 -17.36
N LEU A 188 -36.32 7.13 -16.46
CA LEU A 188 -35.73 6.30 -15.41
C LEU A 188 -35.05 5.04 -15.97
N GLU A 189 -35.64 4.38 -16.97
CA GLU A 189 -35.04 3.21 -17.62
C GLU A 189 -33.74 3.57 -18.33
N GLU A 190 -33.72 4.68 -19.08
CA GLU A 190 -32.51 5.17 -19.75
C GLU A 190 -31.40 5.53 -18.77
N ILE A 191 -31.75 6.13 -17.62
CA ILE A 191 -30.79 6.47 -16.56
C ILE A 191 -30.20 5.21 -15.94
N ASN A 192 -31.02 4.18 -15.69
CA ASN A 192 -30.54 2.91 -15.15
C ASN A 192 -29.64 2.18 -16.16
N GLU A 193 -29.98 2.18 -17.44
CA GLU A 193 -29.14 1.62 -18.51
C GLU A 193 -27.78 2.33 -18.58
N LEU A 194 -27.79 3.67 -18.50
CA LEU A 194 -26.58 4.47 -18.50
C LEU A 194 -25.72 4.25 -17.25
N ASP A 195 -26.34 4.18 -16.08
CA ASP A 195 -25.64 3.93 -14.82
C ASP A 195 -24.90 2.58 -14.86
N ALA A 196 -25.55 1.53 -15.40
CA ALA A 196 -24.94 0.22 -15.59
C ALA A 196 -23.78 0.25 -16.61
N LYS A 197 -23.88 1.00 -17.71
CA LYS A 197 -22.77 1.16 -18.67
C LYS A 197 -21.58 1.88 -18.06
N ILE A 198 -21.84 2.97 -17.33
CA ILE A 198 -20.84 3.76 -16.60
C ILE A 198 -20.17 2.89 -15.51
N GLU A 199 -20.94 2.08 -14.78
CA GLU A 199 -20.43 1.10 -13.82
C GLU A 199 -19.39 0.18 -14.43
N ASN A 200 -19.75 -0.48 -15.52
CA ASN A 200 -18.90 -1.47 -16.17
C ASN A 200 -17.60 -0.85 -16.69
N GLU A 201 -17.67 0.34 -17.30
CA GLU A 201 -16.48 1.06 -17.77
C GLU A 201 -15.59 1.52 -16.61
N LEU A 202 -16.15 2.01 -15.50
CA LEU A 202 -15.35 2.41 -14.35
C LEU A 202 -14.64 1.21 -13.69
N LEU A 203 -15.34 0.09 -13.56
CA LEU A 203 -14.78 -1.13 -12.97
C LEU A 203 -13.61 -1.66 -13.80
N LYS A 204 -13.73 -1.62 -15.14
CA LYS A 204 -12.68 -2.04 -16.09
C LYS A 204 -11.33 -1.37 -15.84
N TYR A 205 -11.30 -0.10 -15.45
CA TYR A 205 -10.06 0.68 -15.25
C TYR A 205 -9.65 0.85 -13.77
N SER A 206 -10.45 0.35 -12.84
CA SER A 206 -10.22 0.48 -11.40
C SER A 206 -9.34 -0.65 -10.85
N ILE A 207 -8.47 -0.33 -9.89
CA ILE A 207 -7.65 -1.35 -9.21
C ILE A 207 -8.55 -2.21 -8.30
N PRO A 208 -8.56 -3.55 -8.44
CA PRO A 208 -9.35 -4.42 -7.57
C PRO A 208 -8.85 -4.39 -6.11
N GLU A 209 -9.78 -4.40 -5.15
CA GLU A 209 -9.47 -4.28 -3.72
C GLU A 209 -8.55 -5.40 -3.20
N THR A 210 -8.57 -6.58 -3.84
CA THR A 210 -7.69 -7.72 -3.54
C THR A 210 -6.21 -7.33 -3.61
N GLN A 211 -5.80 -6.55 -4.61
CA GLN A 211 -4.42 -6.07 -4.72
C GLN A 211 -4.07 -5.06 -3.61
N ALA A 212 -5.04 -4.24 -3.18
CA ALA A 212 -4.84 -3.30 -2.08
C ALA A 212 -4.65 -4.03 -0.73
N SER A 213 -5.33 -5.16 -0.52
CA SER A 213 -5.21 -5.97 0.70
C SER A 213 -3.84 -6.62 0.86
N LEU A 214 -3.21 -7.09 -0.23
CA LEU A 214 -1.86 -7.70 -0.21
C LEU A 214 -0.78 -6.74 0.30
N THR A 215 -0.99 -5.43 0.12
CA THR A 215 -0.05 -4.41 0.61
C THR A 215 -0.24 -4.06 2.10
N LYS A 216 -1.34 -4.49 2.72
CA LYS A 216 -1.58 -4.23 4.14
C LYS A 216 -0.68 -5.14 4.97
N ARG A 217 0.15 -4.53 5.82
CA ARG A 217 0.93 -5.27 6.82
C ARG A 217 -0.03 -6.01 7.75
N GLN A 218 0.23 -7.28 8.01
CA GLN A 218 -0.53 -8.08 8.96
C GLN A 218 -0.63 -7.35 10.30
N ALA A 219 -1.82 -7.43 10.93
CA ALA A 219 -2.04 -6.87 12.24
C ALA A 219 -1.09 -7.56 13.23
N ILE A 220 -0.40 -6.77 14.03
CA ILE A 220 0.65 -7.26 14.90
C ILE A 220 -0.01 -7.72 16.20
N GLU A 221 0.17 -8.99 16.53
CA GLU A 221 -0.43 -9.63 17.72
C GLU A 221 0.55 -9.66 18.90
N ARG A 222 0.00 -9.64 20.12
CA ARG A 222 0.72 -10.02 21.34
C ARG A 222 1.02 -11.52 21.28
N ASP A 223 2.18 -11.92 21.81
CA ASP A 223 2.44 -13.34 22.02
C ASP A 223 1.40 -13.92 23.00
N HIS A 224 1.23 -15.25 23.05
CA HIS A 224 0.36 -15.92 24.03
C HIS A 224 0.69 -15.54 25.49
N LEU A 225 1.93 -15.11 25.74
CA LEU A 225 2.44 -14.64 27.04
C LEU A 225 2.24 -13.13 27.27
N GLY A 226 1.49 -12.43 26.40
CA GLY A 226 1.23 -11.00 26.50
C GLY A 226 2.45 -10.12 26.20
N ARG A 227 3.45 -10.63 25.50
CA ARG A 227 4.71 -9.92 25.21
C ARG A 227 4.67 -9.29 23.82
N PHE A 228 5.31 -8.14 23.69
CA PHE A 228 5.57 -7.51 22.40
C PHE A 228 6.95 -7.90 21.90
N HIS A 229 7.02 -8.51 20.72
CA HIS A 229 8.27 -8.82 20.05
C HIS A 229 8.70 -7.70 19.09
N GLY A 230 9.98 -7.34 19.08
CA GLY A 230 10.54 -6.37 18.14
C GLY A 230 11.96 -6.74 17.71
N MET A 231 12.31 -6.40 16.47
CA MET A 231 13.67 -6.58 15.95
C MET A 231 14.26 -5.24 15.54
N GLY A 232 15.56 -5.09 15.76
CA GLY A 232 16.32 -3.91 15.39
C GLY A 232 17.66 -4.31 14.76
N ARG A 233 18.13 -3.48 13.82
CA ARG A 233 19.42 -3.66 13.16
C ARG A 233 20.12 -2.32 12.98
N LYS A 234 21.44 -2.30 13.18
CA LYS A 234 22.31 -1.18 12.82
C LYS A 234 23.70 -1.68 12.45
N LYS A 235 24.17 -1.34 11.25
CA LYS A 235 25.38 -1.92 10.66
C LYS A 235 25.30 -3.47 10.74
N GLU A 236 26.27 -4.10 11.39
CA GLU A 236 26.35 -5.55 11.61
C GLU A 236 25.62 -6.01 12.87
N SER A 237 25.23 -5.08 13.75
CA SER A 237 24.56 -5.40 15.01
C SER A 237 23.08 -5.70 14.79
N THR A 238 22.62 -6.79 15.41
CA THR A 238 21.23 -7.23 15.42
C THR A 238 20.73 -7.33 16.85
N ALA A 239 19.49 -6.91 17.09
CA ALA A 239 18.84 -6.96 18.39
C ALA A 239 17.43 -7.53 18.26
N ARG A 240 17.06 -8.41 19.18
CA ARG A 240 15.70 -8.89 19.40
C ARG A 240 15.26 -8.43 20.78
N ALA A 241 14.05 -7.91 20.86
CA ALA A 241 13.46 -7.37 22.08
C ALA A 241 12.14 -8.08 22.37
N TRP A 242 11.94 -8.43 23.64
CA TRP A 242 10.64 -8.80 24.20
C TRP A 242 10.30 -7.79 25.28
N MET A 243 9.12 -7.20 25.18
CA MET A 243 8.67 -6.14 26.06
C MET A 243 7.32 -6.54 26.68
N ILE A 244 7.18 -6.32 27.99
CA ILE A 244 5.98 -6.66 28.76
C ILE A 244 5.59 -5.46 29.61
N GLU A 245 4.31 -5.14 29.69
CA GLU A 245 3.78 -4.09 30.57
C GLU A 245 3.95 -4.50 32.04
N VAL A 246 4.42 -3.56 32.86
CA VAL A 246 4.54 -3.79 34.31
C VAL A 246 3.15 -3.67 34.92
N LYS A 247 2.69 -4.74 35.58
CA LYS A 247 1.46 -4.72 36.39
C LYS A 247 1.83 -4.24 37.79
N ILE A 248 1.32 -3.08 38.19
CA ILE A 248 1.42 -2.61 39.57
C ILE A 248 0.38 -3.41 40.36
N PRO A 249 0.74 -4.14 41.43
CA PRO A 249 -0.26 -4.80 42.27
C PRO A 249 -1.12 -3.74 42.97
N ASP A 250 -2.43 -3.94 42.97
CA ASP A 250 -3.45 -2.98 43.45
C ASP A 250 -3.30 -2.61 44.95
N THR A 251 -2.42 -3.30 45.69
CA THR A 251 -2.17 -3.13 47.12
C THR A 251 -1.60 -1.75 47.51
N GLN A 252 -1.14 -0.93 46.54
CA GLN A 252 -0.56 0.40 46.79
C GLN A 252 -1.46 1.58 46.38
N LEU A 253 -2.65 1.31 45.82
CA LEU A 253 -3.57 2.40 45.42
C LEU A 253 -4.57 2.78 46.53
N SER A 254 -4.68 1.99 47.60
CA SER A 254 -5.66 2.17 48.67
C SER A 254 -5.14 2.85 49.94
N SER A 255 -3.84 3.17 50.03
CA SER A 255 -3.23 3.77 51.23
C SER A 255 -2.98 5.27 51.17
N ASN A 256 -3.35 5.96 50.08
CA ASN A 256 -3.22 7.42 49.97
C ASN A 256 -4.60 8.09 49.82
N GLU A 257 -5.41 8.01 50.88
CA GLU A 257 -6.47 8.97 51.18
C GLU A 257 -5.91 9.96 52.23
N PRO A 258 -5.86 11.28 51.98
CA PRO A 258 -5.36 12.23 52.96
C PRO A 258 -6.44 12.50 54.02
N SER A 259 -6.44 11.72 55.10
CA SER A 259 -7.19 12.07 56.31
C SER A 259 -6.48 13.19 57.06
N SER A 260 -7.08 14.37 57.02
CA SER A 260 -6.77 15.49 57.90
C SER A 260 -7.32 15.21 59.30
N SER A 261 -6.46 15.20 60.32
CA SER A 261 -6.76 15.74 61.65
C SER A 261 -5.50 15.83 62.51
N SER A 262 -5.48 16.93 63.25
CA SER A 262 -4.49 17.51 64.15
C SER A 262 -4.21 16.71 65.42
N GLY A 263 -3.02 16.92 66.02
CA GLY A 263 -2.91 16.96 67.50
C GLY A 263 -1.70 16.26 68.12
N GLU A 264 -0.66 17.06 68.37
CA GLU A 264 0.13 17.11 69.62
C GLU A 264 1.11 15.99 70.06
N SER A 265 2.04 16.50 70.86
CA SER A 265 3.38 16.05 71.27
C SER A 265 3.42 15.26 72.60
N SER A 266 4.42 14.38 72.76
CA SER A 266 5.22 14.12 74.00
C SER A 266 5.90 12.73 73.89
N SER A 267 7.22 12.64 73.82
CA SER A 267 8.23 12.50 74.90
C SER A 267 8.60 11.06 75.30
N ALA A 268 9.84 10.70 74.95
CA ALA A 268 10.88 10.02 75.75
C ALA A 268 10.72 8.59 76.32
N SER A 269 11.85 7.85 76.19
CA SER A 269 12.34 6.73 77.03
C SER A 269 11.72 5.36 76.67
N THR A 270 12.38 4.19 76.62
CA THR A 270 13.59 3.66 77.25
C THR A 270 14.00 2.37 76.51
N GLU A 271 15.29 2.19 76.24
CA GLU A 271 15.93 0.91 75.89
C GLU A 271 16.03 0.01 77.14
N PRO A 272 16.09 -1.35 77.07
CA PRO A 272 17.40 -1.93 76.80
C PRO A 272 17.45 -3.32 76.10
N LEU A 273 18.64 -3.52 75.53
CA LEU A 273 19.35 -4.75 75.14
C LEU A 273 19.04 -6.05 75.91
N VAL A 274 18.94 -7.16 75.17
CA VAL A 274 19.45 -8.49 75.56
C VAL A 274 20.02 -9.24 74.33
N LEU A 275 21.29 -9.63 74.42
CA LEU A 275 21.94 -10.78 73.74
C LEU A 275 22.43 -11.72 74.88
N PRO A 276 22.87 -12.99 74.70
CA PRO A 276 23.19 -13.72 73.45
C PRO A 276 22.67 -15.18 73.40
N ASP A 277 22.78 -15.89 72.27
CA ASP A 277 23.55 -17.15 72.24
C ASP A 277 23.86 -17.63 70.80
N GLN A 278 25.04 -18.22 70.60
CA GLN A 278 25.54 -18.74 69.33
C GLN A 278 25.49 -20.29 69.33
N SER A 279 24.90 -20.90 68.30
CA SER A 279 25.25 -22.27 67.91
C SER A 279 24.94 -22.56 66.42
N ALA A 280 26.00 -22.52 65.61
CA ALA A 280 26.40 -23.38 64.47
C ALA A 280 25.42 -23.74 63.31
N PRO A 281 25.96 -24.10 62.12
CA PRO A 281 25.35 -23.80 60.83
C PRO A 281 24.45 -24.92 60.29
N ALA A 282 23.29 -24.54 59.73
CA ALA A 282 22.50 -25.40 58.87
C ALA A 282 22.40 -24.74 57.49
N SER A 283 22.78 -25.51 56.48
CA SER A 283 22.66 -25.22 55.05
C SER A 283 21.21 -24.93 54.69
N GLU A 284 20.86 -23.65 54.52
CA GLU A 284 19.56 -23.28 53.98
C GLU A 284 19.60 -23.32 52.45
N GLU A 285 19.19 -24.46 51.92
CA GLU A 285 18.61 -24.54 50.58
C GLU A 285 17.46 -23.53 50.51
N LYS A 286 17.68 -22.44 49.77
CA LYS A 286 16.65 -21.41 49.55
C LYS A 286 15.50 -22.03 48.75
N GLN A 287 14.49 -22.48 49.50
CA GLN A 287 13.17 -22.79 49.00
C GLN A 287 12.64 -21.55 48.26
N ILE A 288 12.18 -21.77 47.03
CA ILE A 288 11.54 -20.75 46.19
C ILE A 288 10.18 -20.45 46.81
N THR A 289 10.14 -19.60 47.82
CA THR A 289 8.91 -19.02 48.34
C THR A 289 8.45 -17.91 47.40
N SER A 290 7.18 -18.03 47.03
CA SER A 290 6.39 -17.23 46.10
C SER A 290 6.45 -15.72 46.31
N ASN A 291 6.52 -15.02 45.16
CA ASN A 291 6.54 -13.57 44.94
C ASN A 291 7.92 -12.90 45.06
N PRO A 292 8.78 -13.01 44.02
CA PRO A 292 9.86 -12.05 43.88
C PRO A 292 9.23 -10.67 43.73
N ASP A 293 9.65 -9.68 44.51
CA ASP A 293 9.35 -8.27 44.26
C ASP A 293 9.58 -7.99 42.77
N LEU A 294 8.52 -7.86 41.96
CA LEU A 294 8.68 -7.73 40.52
C LEU A 294 9.38 -6.39 40.29
N PRO A 295 10.63 -6.38 39.79
CA PRO A 295 11.33 -5.13 39.59
C PRO A 295 10.61 -4.32 38.52
N LEU A 296 10.25 -3.09 38.88
CA LEU A 296 9.59 -2.15 37.98
C LEU A 296 10.58 -1.65 36.94
N GLY A 297 10.28 -1.86 35.66
CA GLY A 297 11.02 -1.27 34.55
C GLY A 297 12.42 -1.84 34.30
N GLN A 298 12.66 -3.11 34.62
CA GLN A 298 13.98 -3.72 34.46
C GLN A 298 14.32 -3.93 32.98
N ILE A 299 15.55 -3.56 32.61
CA ILE A 299 16.11 -3.79 31.27
C ILE A 299 17.28 -4.76 31.38
N ILE A 300 17.12 -5.95 30.80
CA ILE A 300 18.12 -7.03 30.80
C ILE A 300 18.62 -7.23 29.37
N ILE A 301 19.95 -7.27 29.19
CA ILE A 301 20.62 -7.42 27.90
C ILE A 301 21.55 -8.63 27.96
N ASN A 302 21.26 -9.67 27.16
CA ASN A 302 22.01 -10.94 27.15
C ASN A 302 22.23 -11.51 28.57
N GLY A 303 21.20 -11.46 29.42
CA GLY A 303 21.27 -11.92 30.82
C GLY A 303 22.03 -11.02 31.78
N ARG A 304 22.46 -9.82 31.38
CA ARG A 304 23.16 -8.84 32.24
C ARG A 304 22.36 -7.55 32.37
N SER A 305 22.65 -6.75 33.41
CA SER A 305 22.03 -5.43 33.55
C SER A 305 22.48 -4.47 32.45
N ILE A 306 21.69 -3.44 32.16
CA ILE A 306 22.06 -2.41 31.19
C ILE A 306 23.36 -1.68 31.57
N VAL A 307 23.61 -1.50 32.86
CA VAL A 307 24.81 -0.80 33.37
C VAL A 307 26.06 -1.62 33.11
N ASP A 308 25.99 -2.94 33.35
CA ASP A 308 27.11 -3.86 33.16
C ASP A 308 27.39 -4.12 31.68
N TYR A 309 26.34 -4.16 30.84
CA TYR A 309 26.52 -4.42 29.41
C TYR A 309 27.06 -3.20 28.64
N PHE A 310 26.54 -2.01 28.96
CA PHE A 310 26.90 -0.73 28.35
C PHE A 310 27.63 0.17 29.36
N HIS A 311 28.96 0.06 29.35
CA HIS A 311 29.84 0.81 30.25
C HIS A 311 29.74 2.34 30.07
N THR A 312 29.69 2.82 28.83
CA THR A 312 29.68 4.26 28.54
C THR A 312 28.27 4.84 28.69
N PRO A 313 28.06 5.99 29.36
CA PRO A 313 26.73 6.59 29.55
C PRO A 313 26.04 6.90 28.22
N ARG A 314 26.79 7.31 27.20
CA ARG A 314 26.27 7.53 25.84
C ARG A 314 25.62 6.27 25.23
N GLN A 315 26.16 5.08 25.50
CA GLN A 315 25.61 3.82 25.01
C GLN A 315 24.28 3.52 25.72
N ARG A 316 24.22 3.72 27.04
CA ARG A 316 22.99 3.56 27.85
C ARG A 316 21.88 4.50 27.40
N ALA A 317 22.19 5.79 27.28
CA ALA A 317 21.25 6.79 26.79
C ALA A 317 20.74 6.45 25.37
N THR A 318 21.61 5.96 24.49
CA THR A 318 21.20 5.53 23.14
C THR A 318 20.23 4.35 23.19
N ALA A 319 20.47 3.37 24.06
CA ALA A 319 19.61 2.19 24.20
C ALA A 319 18.22 2.53 24.76
N ILE A 320 18.14 3.42 25.78
CA ILE A 320 16.88 3.81 26.45
C ILE A 320 16.14 4.90 25.66
N ARG A 321 16.78 5.57 24.69
CA ARG A 321 16.24 6.72 23.95
C ARG A 321 14.78 6.59 23.49
N ALA A 322 14.35 5.41 23.06
CA ALA A 322 12.97 5.18 22.65
C ALA A 322 11.96 5.36 23.80
N LEU A 323 12.30 4.88 25.00
CA LEU A 323 11.49 5.00 26.22
C LEU A 323 11.53 6.42 26.79
N GLU A 324 12.70 7.08 26.72
CA GLU A 324 12.86 8.48 27.13
C GLU A 324 11.91 9.38 26.34
N ILE A 325 11.92 9.27 25.01
CA ILE A 325 11.12 10.13 24.14
C ILE A 325 9.62 9.94 24.41
N THR A 326 9.17 8.72 24.67
CA THR A 326 7.75 8.45 24.92
C THR A 326 7.33 8.64 26.37
N ASN A 327 8.25 9.01 27.27
CA ASN A 327 8.03 9.00 28.72
C ASN A 327 7.48 7.63 29.19
N CYS A 328 8.00 6.53 28.64
CA CYS A 328 7.60 5.16 28.97
C CYS A 328 8.64 4.42 29.83
N ILE A 329 9.58 5.14 30.44
CA ILE A 329 10.55 4.56 31.36
C ILE A 329 9.80 4.02 32.58
N GLY A 330 10.12 2.82 33.04
CA GLY A 330 9.45 2.19 34.19
C GLY A 330 8.16 1.44 33.85
N HIS A 331 7.49 1.77 32.75
CA HIS A 331 6.22 1.16 32.37
C HIS A 331 6.35 -0.26 31.79
N TYR A 332 7.53 -0.61 31.28
CA TYR A 332 7.76 -1.88 30.61
C TYR A 332 9.02 -2.58 31.13
N ASN A 333 8.91 -3.89 31.31
CA ASN A 333 10.05 -4.78 31.50
C ASN A 333 10.54 -5.26 30.13
N ILE A 334 11.85 -5.18 29.90
CA ILE A 334 12.44 -5.38 28.58
C ILE A 334 13.57 -6.40 28.67
N HIS A 335 13.44 -7.46 27.88
CA HIS A 335 14.50 -8.43 27.66
C HIS A 335 15.06 -8.29 26.24
N LEU A 336 16.36 -8.06 26.13
CA LEU A 336 17.08 -7.85 24.88
C LEU A 336 18.11 -8.95 24.64
N LEU A 337 18.09 -9.48 23.43
CA LEU A 337 19.15 -10.34 22.90
C LEU A 337 19.85 -9.63 21.75
N VAL A 338 21.14 -9.33 21.93
CA VAL A 338 21.93 -8.51 21.01
C VAL A 338 23.19 -9.25 20.57
N HIS A 339 23.45 -9.25 19.26
CA HIS A 339 24.54 -9.99 18.64
C HIS A 339 25.20 -9.19 17.51
N GLY A 340 26.51 -9.34 17.34
CA GLY A 340 27.29 -8.75 16.25
C GLY A 340 27.63 -7.26 16.39
N GLY A 341 28.58 -6.80 15.58
CA GLY A 341 29.07 -5.42 15.55
C GLY A 341 29.65 -4.91 16.88
N GLY A 342 29.84 -3.59 16.99
CA GLY A 342 30.37 -2.95 18.19
C GLY A 342 29.30 -2.46 19.18
N LYS A 343 29.69 -2.17 20.43
CA LYS A 343 28.78 -1.77 21.54
C LYS A 343 27.85 -0.60 21.21
N MET A 344 28.33 0.43 20.51
CA MET A 344 27.50 1.55 20.06
C MET A 344 26.50 1.14 18.97
N GLY A 345 26.89 0.22 18.07
CA GLY A 345 26.00 -0.35 17.06
C GLY A 345 24.89 -1.19 17.72
N GLN A 346 25.28 -1.98 18.72
CA GLN A 346 24.41 -2.79 19.55
C GLN A 346 23.39 -1.95 20.34
N ALA A 347 23.83 -0.87 21.00
CA ALA A 347 22.94 0.04 21.73
C ALA A 347 21.87 0.66 20.83
N ALA A 348 22.25 1.11 19.63
CA ALA A 348 21.29 1.69 18.70
C ALA A 348 20.42 0.63 17.99
N ALA A 349 20.92 -0.60 17.78
CA ALA A 349 20.08 -1.72 17.34
C ALA A 349 19.03 -2.08 18.40
N ALA A 350 19.41 -2.08 19.69
CA ALA A 350 18.50 -2.28 20.81
C ALA A 350 17.44 -1.18 20.88
N SER A 351 17.84 0.09 20.75
CA SER A 351 16.92 1.23 20.69
C SER A 351 15.85 1.08 19.60
N HIS A 352 16.25 0.65 18.41
CA HIS A 352 15.33 0.39 17.29
C HIS A 352 14.41 -0.81 17.59
N ALA A 353 14.93 -1.88 18.21
CA ALA A 353 14.10 -3.02 18.61
C ALA A 353 13.04 -2.62 19.65
N ILE A 354 13.40 -1.81 20.65
CA ILE A 354 12.50 -1.26 21.66
C ILE A 354 11.46 -0.35 21.00
N ALA A 355 11.86 0.56 20.11
CA ALA A 355 10.95 1.45 19.39
C ALA A 355 9.90 0.66 18.59
N ASN A 356 10.29 -0.46 17.98
CA ASN A 356 9.37 -1.35 17.29
C ASN A 356 8.41 -2.08 18.24
N CYS A 357 8.86 -2.46 19.44
CA CYS A 357 7.96 -3.00 20.48
C CYS A 357 6.95 -1.95 20.95
N LEU A 358 7.41 -0.73 21.25
CA LEU A 358 6.56 0.38 21.67
C LEU A 358 5.52 0.74 20.61
N LEU A 359 5.91 0.78 19.33
CA LEU A 359 4.95 0.99 18.24
C LEU A 359 3.85 -0.07 18.23
N LYS A 360 4.18 -1.33 18.53
CA LYS A 360 3.20 -2.42 18.58
C LYS A 360 2.24 -2.22 19.77
N ALA A 361 2.78 -1.95 20.95
CA ALA A 361 2.00 -1.66 22.14
C ALA A 361 1.03 -0.47 21.94
N LEU A 362 1.55 0.64 21.41
CA LEU A 362 0.73 1.85 21.17
C LEU A 362 -0.30 1.67 20.04
N ASN A 363 -0.05 0.81 19.06
CA ASN A 363 -1.03 0.52 18.01
C ASN A 363 -2.19 -0.35 18.51
N GLU A 364 -1.94 -1.20 19.50
CA GLU A 364 -2.96 -2.04 20.10
C GLU A 364 -3.86 -1.26 21.05
N ALA A 365 -3.26 -0.49 21.97
CA ALA A 365 -4.02 0.39 22.87
C ALA A 365 -4.88 1.41 22.08
N GLY A 366 -4.39 1.86 20.92
CA GLY A 366 -5.13 2.68 19.96
C GLY A 366 -6.44 2.09 19.41
N LYS A 367 -6.63 0.76 19.44
CA LYS A 367 -7.83 0.07 18.92
C LYS A 367 -8.97 0.00 19.93
N THR A 368 -8.66 0.02 21.22
CA THR A 368 -9.59 -0.17 22.33
C THR A 368 -9.79 1.11 23.12
N ASP A 369 -9.87 2.27 22.44
CA ASP A 369 -9.99 3.62 23.05
C ASP A 369 -8.66 4.29 23.45
N GLY A 370 -7.66 4.25 22.57
CA GLY A 370 -6.35 4.84 22.86
C GLY A 370 -6.40 6.32 23.25
N THR A 371 -5.89 6.60 24.45
CA THR A 371 -5.83 7.94 25.06
C THR A 371 -5.01 8.89 24.17
N ALA A 372 -5.33 10.19 24.15
CA ALA A 372 -4.61 11.20 23.37
C ALA A 372 -3.07 11.15 23.58
N LYS A 373 -2.64 10.74 24.77
CA LYS A 373 -1.24 10.52 25.17
C LYS A 373 -0.52 9.48 24.29
N GLU A 374 -1.17 8.36 23.98
CA GLU A 374 -0.56 7.27 23.20
C GLU A 374 -0.39 7.65 21.73
N ARG A 375 -1.39 8.34 21.17
CA ARG A 375 -1.32 8.91 19.81
C ARG A 375 -0.17 9.90 19.71
N PHE A 376 0.03 10.73 20.73
CA PHE A 376 1.15 11.67 20.79
C PHE A 376 2.50 10.95 20.88
N ALA A 377 2.63 9.95 21.76
CA ALA A 377 3.85 9.14 21.89
C ALA A 377 4.24 8.46 20.57
N LYS A 378 3.26 7.88 19.85
CA LYS A 378 3.48 7.30 18.51
C LYS A 378 3.98 8.34 17.50
N LYS A 379 3.37 9.51 17.46
CA LYS A 379 3.80 10.61 16.56
C LYS A 379 5.23 11.05 16.89
N LEU A 380 5.58 11.11 18.16
CA LEU A 380 6.91 11.51 18.60
C LEU A 380 7.98 10.46 18.26
N LEU A 381 7.69 9.17 18.43
CA LEU A 381 8.56 8.08 17.95
C LEU A 381 8.83 8.17 16.45
N LEU A 382 7.79 8.36 15.64
CA LEU A 382 7.92 8.51 14.19
C LEU A 382 8.75 9.75 13.82
N LYS A 383 8.50 10.89 14.49
CA LYS A 383 9.26 12.13 14.28
C LYS A 383 10.74 11.98 14.67
N SER A 384 11.03 11.19 15.71
CA SER A 384 12.39 10.92 16.17
C SER A 384 13.19 9.95 15.28
N GLN A 385 12.55 9.36 14.26
CA GLN A 385 13.15 8.39 13.33
C GLN A 385 13.72 7.12 13.98
N LEU A 386 13.41 6.83 15.25
CA LEU A 386 13.88 5.62 15.94
C LEU A 386 13.25 4.33 15.42
N THR A 387 12.09 4.45 14.76
CA THR A 387 11.35 3.35 14.15
C THR A 387 11.83 3.05 12.73
N LEU A 388 12.64 3.94 12.15
CA LEU A 388 13.23 3.75 10.83
C LEU A 388 14.59 3.07 10.98
N ARG A 389 14.84 2.07 10.14
CA ARG A 389 16.15 1.44 10.07
C ARG A 389 17.17 2.42 9.52
N ASP A 390 18.25 2.66 10.26
CA ASP A 390 19.43 3.37 9.74
C ASP A 390 20.08 2.54 8.61
N PRO A 391 20.08 3.02 7.35
CA PRO A 391 20.64 2.28 6.21
C PRO A 391 22.17 2.38 6.12
N ARG A 392 22.83 3.18 6.97
CA ARG A 392 24.28 3.41 6.88
C ARG A 392 25.05 2.13 7.24
N VAL A 393 25.83 1.64 6.28
CA VAL A 393 26.72 0.48 6.41
C VAL A 393 28.12 0.87 5.95
N VAL A 394 29.14 0.14 6.42
CA VAL A 394 30.52 0.35 5.98
C VAL A 394 30.62 0.04 4.49
N GLU A 395 31.05 1.03 3.70
CA GLU A 395 31.32 0.84 2.28
C GLU A 395 32.54 -0.08 2.10
N ARG A 396 32.49 -0.97 1.11
CA ARG A 396 33.64 -1.83 0.76
C ARG A 396 34.84 -1.03 0.27
N LYS A 397 36.03 -1.60 0.41
CA LYS A 397 37.25 -1.09 -0.26
C LYS A 397 37.10 -1.17 -1.79
N LYS A 398 37.57 -0.15 -2.50
CA LYS A 398 37.63 -0.13 -3.98
C LYS A 398 39.05 -0.48 -4.44
N THR A 399 39.17 -1.20 -5.55
CA THR A 399 40.47 -1.50 -6.17
C THR A 399 41.18 -0.22 -6.59
N GLY A 400 42.51 -0.18 -6.48
CA GLY A 400 43.29 1.03 -6.75
C GLY A 400 43.12 2.16 -5.72
N LYS A 401 42.42 1.90 -4.60
CA LYS A 401 42.23 2.86 -3.51
C LYS A 401 42.66 2.28 -2.16
N PRO A 402 43.28 3.08 -1.27
CA PRO A 402 43.60 2.65 0.09
C PRO A 402 42.35 2.34 0.92
N GLY A 403 41.23 3.02 0.68
CA GLY A 403 39.95 2.79 1.38
C GLY A 403 38.73 2.81 0.46
N ALA A 404 37.54 3.01 1.03
CA ALA A 404 36.30 3.09 0.25
C ALA A 404 36.29 4.30 -0.71
N LYS A 405 36.73 5.47 -0.22
CA LYS A 405 36.79 6.74 -0.97
C LYS A 405 38.17 7.37 -1.02
N SER A 406 38.99 7.15 0.00
CA SER A 406 40.38 7.64 0.06
C SER A 406 41.16 7.17 -1.17
N SER A 407 41.85 8.08 -1.83
CA SER A 407 42.75 7.82 -2.95
C SER A 407 44.19 7.92 -2.48
N TYR A 408 45.09 7.21 -3.17
CA TYR A 408 46.52 7.49 -3.02
C TYR A 408 46.83 8.92 -3.47
N ARG A 409 47.96 9.47 -3.01
CA ARG A 409 48.41 10.81 -3.40
C ARG A 409 48.57 10.87 -4.91
N TRP A 410 47.87 11.80 -5.55
CA TRP A 410 47.98 12.05 -6.99
C TRP A 410 49.15 13.00 -7.26
N VAL A 411 49.97 12.71 -8.28
CA VAL A 411 51.12 13.52 -8.70
C VAL A 411 50.89 13.95 -10.15
N LYS A 412 50.81 15.27 -10.41
CA LYS A 412 50.41 15.84 -11.71
C LYS A 412 51.47 15.76 -12.81
N ARG A 413 52.71 16.14 -12.44
CA ARG A 413 53.91 16.38 -13.26
C ARG A 413 53.70 16.88 -14.69
#